data_AF-A0A920P9M1-F1
#
_entry.id   AF-A0A920P9M1-F1
#
_cell.length_a   1.000
_cell.length_b   1.000
_cell.length_c   1.000
_cell.angle_alpha   90.00
_cell.angle_beta   90.00
_cell.angle_gamma   90.00
#
_symmetry.space_group_name_H-M   'P 1'
#
loop_
_entity.id
_entity.type
_entity.pdbx_description
1 polymer ?
#
loop_
_entity_poly.entity_id
_entity_poly.type
_entity_poly.pdbx_seq_one_letter_code
_entity_poly.pdbx_strand_id
1 'polypeptide(L)' 'MNMDQEAYYIELAANNSGILCSEAPIEILEACASDVEPTPFLEEYFSAGHSEWLYEKYGRRFPRQE' A
#
# COMPACT_ATOMS: atom_id res chain seq x y z
N MET A 1 -8.38 2.58 11.42
CA MET A 1 -9.21 2.97 10.26
C MET A 1 -10.44 2.07 10.22
N ASN A 2 -11.42 2.34 9.37
CA ASN A 2 -12.52 1.40 9.12
C ASN A 2 -12.28 0.66 7.80
N MET A 3 -13.05 -0.41 7.54
CA MET A 3 -12.86 -1.26 6.36
C MET A 3 -12.98 -0.50 5.04
N ASP A 4 -13.92 0.45 4.92
CA ASP A 4 -14.12 1.22 3.70
C ASP A 4 -12.92 2.14 3.40
N GLN A 5 -12.36 2.75 4.44
CA GLN A 5 -11.19 3.61 4.33
C GLN A 5 -9.91 2.81 4.03
N GLU A 6 -9.78 1.62 4.62
CA GLU A 6 -8.68 0.70 4.32
C GLU A 6 -8.71 0.25 2.84
N ALA A 7 -9.88 -0.16 2.34
CA ALA A 7 -10.07 -0.51 0.93
C ALA A 7 -9.72 0.65 -0.01
N TYR A 8 -10.16 1.87 0.32
CA TYR A 8 -9.81 3.06 -0.44
C TYR A 8 -8.29 3.29 -0.52
N TYR A 9 -7.56 3.14 0.58
CA TYR A 9 -6.11 3.31 0.57
C TYR A 9 -5.37 2.21 -0.18
N ILE A 10 -5.86 0.97 -0.14
CA ILE A 10 -5.31 -0.13 -0.94
C ILE A 10 -5.47 0.16 -2.44
N GLU A 11 -6.66 0.62 -2.86
CA GLU A 11 -6.88 1.06 -4.25
C GLU A 11 -5.99 2.25 -4.62
N LEU A 12 -5.81 3.22 -3.72
CA LEU A 12 -4.91 4.36 -3.92
C LEU A 12 -3.47 3.90 -4.14
N ALA A 13 -2.97 2.96 -3.33
CA ALA A 13 -1.62 2.42 -3.47
C ALA A 13 -1.41 1.70 -4.80
N ALA A 14 -2.39 0.89 -5.22
CA ALA A 14 -2.34 0.20 -6.51
C ALA A 14 -2.37 1.18 -7.70
N ASN A 15 -3.19 2.22 -7.63
CA ASN A 15 -3.35 3.19 -8.71
C ASN A 15 -2.24 4.25 -8.76
N ASN A 16 -1.50 4.44 -7.66
CA ASN A 16 -0.43 5.42 -7.54
C ASN A 16 0.82 4.79 -6.92
N SER A 17 1.36 3.79 -7.63
CA SER A 17 2.46 2.96 -7.15
C SER A 17 3.80 3.70 -6.98
N GLY A 18 3.92 4.90 -7.57
CA GLY A 18 5.08 5.79 -7.48
C GLY A 18 5.02 6.82 -6.37
N ILE A 19 4.03 6.76 -5.47
CA ILE A 19 3.83 7.73 -4.40
C ILE A 19 5.04 7.82 -3.46
N LEU A 20 5.50 9.03 -3.16
CA LEU A 20 6.56 9.26 -2.19
C LEU A 20 6.01 9.38 -0.77
N CYS A 21 6.84 9.16 0.26
CA CYS A 21 6.42 9.33 1.65
C CYS A 21 5.91 10.76 1.95
N SER A 22 6.38 11.77 1.22
CA SER A 22 5.90 13.16 1.33
C SER A 22 4.51 13.38 0.75
N GLU A 23 4.03 12.45 -0.07
CA GLU A 23 2.75 12.50 -0.77
C GLU A 23 1.73 11.49 -0.21
N ALA A 24 2.19 10.59 0.66
CA ALA A 24 1.37 9.58 1.29
C ALA A 24 0.32 10.21 2.22
N PRO A 25 -0.88 9.60 2.33
CA PRO A 25 -1.90 10.06 3.28
C PRO A 25 -1.37 10.07 4.71
N ILE A 26 -1.72 11.12 5.48
CA ILE A 26 -1.20 11.29 6.84
C ILE A 26 -1.59 10.13 7.76
N GLU A 27 -2.77 9.55 7.55
CA GLU A 27 -3.27 8.43 8.34
C GLU A 27 -2.40 7.17 8.13
N ILE A 28 -1.86 6.97 6.93
CA ILE A 28 -0.91 5.89 6.65
C ILE A 28 0.41 6.17 7.36
N LEU A 29 0.90 7.41 7.31
CA LEU A 29 2.14 7.80 7.98
C LEU A 29 2.05 7.62 9.50
N GLU A 30 0.93 8.02 10.10
CA GLU A 30 0.63 7.82 11.52
C GLU A 30 0.55 6.33 11.88
N ALA A 31 -0.12 5.52 11.06
CA ALA A 31 -0.19 4.08 11.26
C ALA A 31 1.21 3.42 11.19
N CYS A 32 2.07 3.87 10.27
CA CYS A 32 3.45 3.38 10.16
C CYS A 32 4.35 3.86 11.30
N ALA A 33 4.07 5.03 11.88
CA ALA A 33 4.84 5.59 12.99
C ALA A 33 4.49 4.94 14.34
N SER A 34 3.45 4.11 14.40
CA SER A 34 3.15 3.32 15.58
C SER A 34 4.25 2.27 15.79
N ASP A 35 4.80 2.16 17.01
CA ASP A 35 5.85 1.19 17.41
C ASP A 35 5.34 -0.28 17.49
N VAL A 36 4.38 -0.65 16.64
CA VAL A 36 3.78 -1.97 16.56
C VAL A 36 4.14 -2.56 15.19
N GLU A 37 4.31 -3.89 15.12
CA GLU A 37 4.44 -4.62 13.86
C GLU A 37 3.38 -4.17 12.84
N PRO A 38 3.70 -4.15 11.53
CA PRO A 38 2.76 -3.71 10.51
C PRO A 38 1.47 -4.52 10.61
N THR A 39 0.35 -3.80 10.66
CA THR A 39 -0.96 -4.45 10.69
C THR A 39 -1.20 -5.18 9.37
N PRO A 40 -2.09 -6.19 9.33
CA PRO A 40 -2.45 -6.87 8.08
C PRO A 40 -2.89 -5.89 6.97
N PHE A 41 -3.56 -4.79 7.36
CA PHE A 41 -3.88 -3.69 6.45
C PHE A 41 -2.64 -3.03 5.85
N LEU A 42 -1.63 -2.69 6.67
CA LEU A 42 -0.40 -2.07 6.17
C LEU A 42 0.37 -3.04 5.26
N GLU A 43 0.43 -4.32 5.60
CA GLU A 43 1.03 -5.35 4.73
C GLU A 43 0.35 -5.39 3.36
N GLU A 44 -0.98 -5.38 3.32
CA GLU A 44 -1.76 -5.37 2.07
C GLU A 44 -1.56 -4.06 1.28
N TYR A 45 -1.64 -2.92 1.96
CA TYR A 45 -1.40 -1.59 1.37
C TYR A 45 -0.02 -1.52 0.69
N PHE A 46 1.05 -1.92 1.39
CA PHE A 46 2.40 -1.91 0.83
C PHE A 46 2.57 -2.93 -0.29
N SER A 47 1.97 -4.12 -0.14
CA SER A 47 2.02 -5.16 -1.18
C SER A 47 1.33 -4.74 -2.47
N ALA A 48 0.19 -4.04 -2.37
CA ALA A 48 -0.54 -3.52 -3.52
C ALA A 48 0.29 -2.50 -4.32
N GLY A 49 0.83 -1.48 -3.63
CA GLY A 49 1.68 -0.46 -4.27
C GLY A 49 2.97 -1.04 -4.84
N HIS A 50 3.67 -1.89 -4.08
CA HIS A 50 4.92 -2.50 -4.55
C HIS A 50 4.71 -3.42 -5.77
N SER A 51 3.59 -4.15 -5.82
CA SER A 51 3.27 -5.03 -6.94
C SER A 51 3.04 -4.27 -8.23
N GLU A 52 2.29 -3.17 -8.19
CA GLU A 52 2.08 -2.34 -9.39
C GLU A 52 3.35 -1.57 -9.76
N TRP A 53 4.13 -1.09 -8.79
CA TRP A 53 5.42 -0.45 -9.06
C TRP A 53 6.39 -1.40 -9.77
N LEU A 54 6.46 -2.66 -9.30
CA LEU A 54 7.30 -3.68 -9.92
C LEU A 54 6.84 -3.98 -11.35
N TYR A 55 5.53 -4.02 -11.56
CA TYR A 55 4.94 -4.21 -12.88
C TYR A 55 5.26 -3.05 -13.83
N GLU A 56 5.08 -1.81 -13.40
CA GLU A 56 5.42 -0.62 -14.18
C GLU A 56 6.90 -0.57 -14.53
N LYS A 57 7.78 -0.92 -13.58
CA LYS A 57 9.23 -0.81 -13.77
C LYS A 57 9.85 -1.94 -14.59
N TYR A 58 9.30 -3.16 -14.50
CA TYR A 58 9.94 -4.36 -15.07
C TYR A 58 9.01 -5.23 -15.92
N GLY A 59 7.73 -4.90 -16.03
CA GLY A 59 6.73 -5.68 -16.78
C GLY A 59 6.37 -7.02 -16.13
N ARG A 60 6.65 -7.22 -14.83
CA ARG A 60 6.36 -8.48 -14.11
C ARG A 60 5.42 -8.23 -12.94
N ARG A 61 4.41 -9.09 -12.78
CA ARG A 61 3.56 -9.14 -11.58
C ARG A 61 4.00 -10.30 -10.69
N PHE A 62 3.93 -10.13 -9.38
CA PHE A 62 3.96 -11.27 -8.48
C PHE A 62 2.74 -12.16 -8.72
N PRO A 63 2.87 -13.48 -8.59
CA PRO A 63 1.69 -14.35 -8.60
C PRO A 63 0.78 -13.94 -7.44
N ARG A 64 -0.47 -13.58 -7.76
CA ARG A 64 -1.50 -13.33 -6.74
C ARG A 64 -1.78 -14.68 -6.08
N GLN A 65 -1.59 -14.79 -4.77
CA GLN A 65 -1.99 -16.00 -4.05
C GLN A 65 -3.52 -15.97 -3.89
N GLU A 66 -4.19 -16.98 -4.44
CA GLU A 66 -5.64 -17.21 -4.36
C GLU A 66 -6.05 -17.81 -3.02
#